data_AF-A0A957ZHN5-F1
#
_entry.id   AF-A0A957ZHN5-F1
#
_cell.length_a   1.000
_cell.length_b   1.000
_cell.length_c   1.000
_cell.angle_alpha   90.00
_cell.angle_beta   90.00
_cell.angle_gamma   90.00
#
_symmetry.space_group_name_H-M   'P 1'
#
loop_
_entity.id
_entity.type
_entity.pdbx_description
1 polymer ?
#
loop_
_entity_poly.entity_id
_entity_poly.type
_entity_poly.pdbx_seq_one_letter_code
_entity_poly.pdbx_strand_id
1 'polypeptide(L)' 'GLKVGAERGTTYQIWAQDTLVDGGIVAQEDLLTYSTPSEIIRDLRNGTIDVGLMGGLTAELAVKRNPGLQIVGESFNQ' A
#
# COMPACT_ATOMS: atom_id res chain seq x y z
N GLY A 1 12.92 -5.16 -4.57
CA GLY A 1 12.27 -6.00 -3.56
C GLY A 1 10.79 -6.05 -3.85
N LEU A 2 9.95 -6.14 -2.83
CA LEU A 2 8.52 -5.85 -2.98
C LEU A 2 8.33 -4.34 -3.14
N LYS A 3 7.51 -3.93 -4.09
CA LYS A 3 7.11 -2.53 -4.27
C LYS A 3 5.85 -2.23 -3.48
N VAL A 4 5.92 -1.21 -2.63
CA VAL A 4 4.87 -0.86 -1.68
C VAL A 4 4.31 0.51 -2.03
N GLY A 5 2.98 0.62 -2.10
CA GLY A 5 2.27 1.88 -2.31
C GLY A 5 1.57 2.36 -1.05
N ALA A 6 1.68 3.65 -0.73
CA ALA A 6 0.88 4.31 0.30
C ALA A 6 0.43 5.70 -0.15
N GLU A 7 -0.68 6.20 0.39
CA GLU A 7 -1.13 7.57 0.10
C GLU A 7 -0.26 8.58 0.86
N ARG A 8 0.15 9.63 0.15
CA ARG A 8 1.05 10.65 0.68
C ARG A 8 0.40 11.40 1.84
N GLY A 9 1.17 11.64 2.90
CA GLY A 9 0.73 12.38 4.08
C GLY A 9 -0.17 11.57 5.01
N THR A 10 -0.30 10.27 4.78
CA THR A 10 -1.07 9.37 5.66
C THR A 10 -0.19 8.69 6.69
N THR A 11 -0.80 8.23 7.78
CA THR A 11 -0.14 7.37 8.78
C THR A 11 0.40 6.08 8.16
N TYR A 12 -0.21 5.59 7.06
CA TYR A 12 0.27 4.43 6.32
C TYR A 12 1.59 4.68 5.61
N GLN A 13 1.79 5.89 5.05
CA GLN A 13 3.10 6.27 4.49
C GLN A 13 4.16 6.30 5.59
N ILE A 14 3.86 6.93 6.73
CA ILE A 14 4.81 7.05 7.84
C ILE A 14 5.20 5.65 8.32
N TRP A 15 4.21 4.77 8.57
CA TRP A 15 4.48 3.40 8.97
C TRP A 15 5.32 2.62 7.95
N ALA A 16 5.04 2.79 6.65
CA ALA A 16 5.79 2.14 5.59
C ALA A 16 7.26 2.61 5.55
N GLN A 17 7.49 3.91 5.76
CA GLN A 17 8.83 4.46 5.86
C GLN A 17 9.56 3.86 7.08
N ASP A 18 9.00 4.03 8.28
CA ASP A 18 9.64 3.65 9.53
C ASP A 18 9.89 2.12 9.64
N THR A 19 8.90 1.33 9.21
CA THR A 19 8.94 -0.13 9.40
C THR A 19 9.59 -0.85 8.23
N LEU A 20 9.27 -0.45 6.99
CA LEU A 20 9.71 -1.20 5.82
C LEU A 20 11.01 -0.65 5.25
N VAL A 21 11.14 0.67 5.11
CA VAL A 21 12.34 1.28 4.53
C VAL A 21 13.44 1.38 5.58
N ASP A 22 13.18 2.05 6.70
CA ASP A 22 14.18 2.28 7.75
C ASP A 22 14.52 0.96 8.48
N GLY A 23 13.57 0.01 8.52
CA GLY A 23 13.80 -1.36 8.97
C GLY A 23 14.57 -2.26 7.98
N GLY A 24 14.90 -1.76 6.78
CA GLY A 24 15.70 -2.48 5.78
C GLY A 24 14.98 -3.63 5.07
N ILE A 25 13.65 -3.67 5.09
CA ILE A 25 12.82 -4.69 4.45
C ILE A 25 12.67 -4.40 2.95
N VAL A 26 12.49 -3.13 2.59
CA VAL A 26 12.44 -2.65 1.20
C VAL A 26 13.37 -1.45 1.01
N ALA A 27 13.81 -1.19 -0.22
CA ALA A 27 14.59 0.00 -0.53
C ALA A 27 13.69 1.26 -0.57
N GLN A 28 14.27 2.45 -0.36
CA GLN A 28 13.53 3.72 -0.44
C GLN A 28 12.83 3.89 -1.79
N GLU A 29 13.48 3.49 -2.89
CA GLU A 29 12.91 3.53 -4.25
C GLU A 29 11.75 2.55 -4.50
N ASP A 30 11.62 1.53 -3.64
CA ASP A 30 10.53 0.55 -3.70
C ASP A 30 9.30 1.02 -2.88
N LEU A 31 9.38 2.13 -2.13
CA LEU A 31 8.23 2.79 -1.49
C LEU A 31 7.70 3.94 -2.37
N LEU A 32 6.57 3.69 -3.03
CA LEU A 32 5.89 4.65 -3.89
C LEU A 32 4.80 5.40 -3.11
N THR A 33 4.76 6.72 -3.26
CA THR A 33 3.71 7.56 -2.66
C THR A 33 2.74 8.07 -3.70
N TYR A 34 1.45 7.97 -3.38
CA TYR A 34 0.36 8.29 -4.29
C TYR A 34 -0.47 9.46 -3.76
N SER A 35 -1.16 10.17 -4.66
CA SER A 35 -2.01 11.29 -4.25
C SER A 35 -3.39 10.83 -3.80
N THR A 36 -3.83 9.65 -4.25
CA THR A 36 -5.14 9.08 -3.88
C THR A 36 -5.08 7.55 -3.77
N PRO A 37 -5.99 6.93 -3.01
CA PRO A 37 -6.09 5.47 -2.95
C PRO A 37 -6.42 4.82 -4.30
N SER A 38 -7.11 5.55 -5.20
CA SER A 38 -7.47 5.03 -6.52
C SER A 38 -6.26 4.80 -7.41
N GLU A 39 -5.21 5.60 -7.27
CA GLU A 39 -3.94 5.38 -7.98
C GLU A 39 -3.24 4.10 -7.49
N ILE A 40 -3.25 3.85 -6.16
CA ILE A 40 -2.70 2.63 -5.56
C ILE A 40 -3.43 1.40 -6.13
N ILE A 41 -4.78 1.43 -6.13
CA ILE A 41 -5.60 0.32 -6.63
C ILE A 41 -5.35 0.06 -8.12
N ARG A 42 -5.21 1.12 -8.92
CA ARG A 42 -4.88 1.01 -10.35
C ARG A 42 -3.52 0.32 -10.55
N ASP A 43 -2.52 0.75 -9.81
CA ASP A 43 -1.15 0.27 -9.96
C ASP A 43 -0.99 -1.17 -9.42
N LEU A 44 -1.74 -1.55 -8.37
CA LEU A 44 -1.87 -2.95 -7.93
C LEU A 44 -2.42 -3.84 -9.05
N ARG A 45 -3.52 -3.41 -9.70
CA ARG A 45 -4.13 -4.18 -10.79
C ARG A 45 -3.24 -4.31 -12.02
N ASN A 46 -2.39 -3.31 -12.25
CA ASN A 46 -1.44 -3.32 -13.36
C ASN A 46 -0.15 -4.07 -13.03
N GLY A 47 0.04 -4.52 -11.78
CA GLY A 47 1.28 -5.15 -11.33
C GLY A 47 2.47 -4.19 -11.23
N THR A 48 2.21 -2.88 -11.16
CA THR A 48 3.26 -1.86 -10.98
C THR A 48 3.82 -1.89 -9.55
N ILE A 49 2.95 -2.16 -8.57
CA ILE A 49 3.28 -2.37 -7.17
C ILE A 49 2.71 -3.72 -6.70
N ASP A 50 3.32 -4.30 -5.68
CA ASP A 50 2.95 -5.61 -5.16
C ASP A 50 1.96 -5.51 -3.99
N VAL A 51 2.09 -4.46 -3.16
CA VAL A 51 1.25 -4.25 -1.96
C VAL A 51 0.86 -2.78 -1.83
N GLY A 52 -0.40 -2.51 -1.46
CA GLY A 52 -0.90 -1.18 -1.15
C GLY A 52 -1.37 -1.09 0.30
N LEU A 53 -0.90 -0.07 1.03
CA LEU A 53 -1.32 0.21 2.40
C LEU A 53 -2.37 1.32 2.41
N MET A 54 -3.53 1.04 3.00
CA MET A 54 -4.67 1.96 3.08
C MET A 54 -5.60 1.57 4.22
N GLY A 55 -6.59 2.41 4.52
CA GLY A 55 -7.59 2.13 5.54
C GLY A 55 -8.48 0.92 5.19
N GLY A 56 -8.90 0.17 6.21
CA GLY A 56 -9.65 -1.09 6.06
C GLY A 56 -10.90 -0.97 5.18
N LEU A 57 -11.76 0.03 5.43
CA LEU A 57 -12.95 0.25 4.60
C LEU A 57 -12.61 0.51 3.11
N THR A 58 -11.50 1.21 2.84
CA THR A 58 -11.03 1.45 1.48
C THR A 58 -10.54 0.15 0.83
N ALA A 59 -9.80 -0.67 1.58
CA ALA A 59 -9.32 -1.97 1.13
C ALA A 59 -10.48 -2.94 0.83
N GLU A 60 -11.49 -3.00 1.70
CA GLU A 60 -12.71 -3.80 1.52
C GLU A 60 -13.46 -3.39 0.24
N LEU A 61 -13.63 -2.08 0.02
CA LEU A 61 -14.23 -1.57 -1.21
C LEU A 61 -13.38 -1.89 -2.44
N ALA A 62 -12.06 -1.83 -2.32
CA ALA A 62 -11.14 -2.15 -3.42
C ALA A 62 -11.27 -3.62 -3.85
N VAL A 63 -11.20 -4.58 -2.92
CA VAL A 63 -11.29 -6.00 -3.26
C VAL A 63 -12.69 -6.40 -3.76
N LYS A 64 -13.75 -5.78 -3.21
CA LYS A 64 -15.12 -6.00 -3.68
C LYS A 64 -15.32 -5.55 -5.14
N ARG A 65 -14.64 -4.50 -5.56
CA ARG A 65 -14.79 -3.89 -6.90
C ARG A 65 -13.79 -4.40 -7.93
N ASN A 66 -12.72 -5.07 -7.50
CA ASN A 66 -11.63 -5.47 -8.37
C ASN A 66 -11.30 -6.95 -8.12
N PRO A 67 -11.97 -7.88 -8.84
CA PRO A 67 -11.66 -9.29 -8.77
C PRO A 67 -10.16 -9.53 -9.02
N GLY A 68 -9.52 -10.31 -8.14
CA GLY A 68 -8.09 -10.59 -8.19
C GLY A 68 -7.26 -9.78 -7.18
N LEU A 69 -7.81 -8.72 -6.58
CA LEU A 69 -7.23 -8.12 -5.38
C LEU A 69 -7.72 -8.84 -4.13
N GLN A 70 -6.86 -8.91 -3.11
CA GLN A 70 -7.14 -9.52 -1.82
C GLN A 70 -6.51 -8.70 -0.69
N ILE A 71 -7.13 -8.74 0.49
CA ILE A 71 -6.55 -8.21 1.72
C ILE A 71 -5.63 -9.31 2.28
N VAL A 72 -4.35 -9.00 2.44
CA VAL A 72 -3.32 -9.97 2.89
C VAL A 72 -2.79 -9.69 4.30
N GLY A 73 -3.28 -8.64 4.95
CA GLY A 73 -2.91 -8.29 6.32
C GLY A 73 -3.67 -7.08 6.84
N GLU A 74 -3.72 -6.94 8.16
CA GLU A 74 -4.53 -5.93 8.87
C GLU A 74 -3.82 -5.46 10.15
N SER A 75 -4.30 -4.35 10.74
CA SER A 75 -3.91 -3.86 12.08
C SER A 75 -2.44 -3.45 12.26
N PHE A 76 -1.83 -2.87 11.23
CA PHE A 76 -0.41 -2.48 11.25
C PHE A 76 -0.08 -1.23 12.10
N ASN A 77 -1.05 -0.47 12.59
CA ASN A 77 -0.84 0.80 13.30
C ASN A 77 -1.70 0.98 14.58
N GLN A 78 -1.93 -0.10 15.34
CA GLN A 78 -2.63 -0.02 16.63
C GLN A 78 -1.75 0.53 17.76
#